data_AF-A0A177NHK5-F1
#
_entry.id   AF-A0A177NHK5-F1
#
_cell.length_a   1.000
_cell.length_b   1.000
_cell.length_c   1.000
_cell.angle_alpha   90.00
_cell.angle_beta   90.00
_cell.angle_gamma   90.00
#
_symmetry.space_group_name_H-M   'P 1'
#
loop_
_entity.id
_entity.type
_entity.pdbx_description
1 polymer ?
#
loop_
_entity_poly.entity_id
_entity_poly.type
_entity_poly.pdbx_seq_one_letter_code
_entity_poly.pdbx_strand_id
1 'polypeptide(L)'
;MNHSHRANGPKKQLEALFDELLHHDGFGELRVEMRLLKRGQKEVIIHCGKQYRYVVDFQSRYRPPTELAAPPRERAGLDETS
;
A
#
# COMPACT_ATOMS: atom_id res chain seq x y z
N MET A 1 -0.13 -30.11 -9.98
CA MET A 1 0.12 -28.69 -10.32
C MET A 1 0.61 -27.96 -9.09
N ASN A 2 1.92 -27.72 -8.96
CA ASN A 2 2.49 -26.91 -7.87
C ASN A 2 2.43 -25.44 -8.29
N HIS A 3 1.45 -24.68 -7.80
CA HIS A 3 1.45 -23.23 -7.98
C HIS A 3 2.48 -22.61 -7.04
N SER A 4 3.73 -22.53 -7.51
CA SER A 4 4.73 -21.64 -6.94
C SER A 4 4.28 -20.19 -7.18
N HIS A 5 3.48 -19.64 -6.25
CA HIS A 5 3.07 -18.22 -6.19
C HIS A 5 4.24 -17.28 -5.84
N ARG A 6 5.43 -17.52 -6.39
CA ARG A 6 6.56 -16.58 -6.30
C ARG A 6 6.36 -15.53 -7.40
N ALA A 7 6.14 -14.28 -6.99
CA ALA A 7 6.35 -13.06 -7.77
C ALA A 7 5.19 -12.44 -8.57
N ASN A 8 3.94 -12.48 -8.09
CA ASN A 8 2.97 -11.42 -8.43
C ASN A 8 2.60 -10.67 -7.15
N GLY A 9 2.80 -9.35 -7.14
CA GLY A 9 2.43 -8.51 -6.00
C GLY A 9 0.92 -8.53 -5.73
N PRO A 10 0.47 -8.07 -4.55
CA PRO A 10 -0.95 -8.14 -4.14
C PRO A 10 -1.89 -7.44 -5.11
N LYS A 11 -1.41 -6.40 -5.82
CA LYS A 11 -2.18 -5.68 -6.85
C LYS A 11 -2.62 -6.59 -8.00
N LYS A 12 -1.67 -7.34 -8.57
CA LYS A 12 -1.94 -8.20 -9.74
C LYS A 12 -2.80 -9.40 -9.37
N GLN A 13 -2.66 -9.90 -8.14
CA GLN A 13 -3.57 -10.92 -7.64
C GLN A 13 -5.00 -10.37 -7.48
N LEU A 14 -5.14 -9.16 -6.94
CA LEU A 14 -6.44 -8.51 -6.79
C LEU A 14 -7.11 -8.29 -8.15
N GLU A 15 -6.36 -7.80 -9.14
CA GLU A 15 -6.86 -7.60 -10.52
C GLU A 15 -7.36 -8.92 -11.12
N ALA A 16 -6.60 -10.00 -10.99
CA ALA A 16 -7.01 -11.31 -11.50
C ALA A 16 -8.27 -11.84 -10.81
N LEU A 17 -8.34 -11.78 -9.47
CA LEU A 17 -9.51 -12.22 -8.71
C LEU A 17 -10.75 -11.37 -9.02
N PHE A 18 -10.55 -10.07 -9.21
CA PHE A 18 -11.62 -9.15 -9.57
C PHE A 18 -12.16 -9.46 -10.96
N ASP A 19 -11.29 -9.75 -11.93
CA ASP A 19 -11.68 -10.13 -13.29
C ASP A 19 -12.42 -11.48 -13.31
N GLU A 20 -11.96 -12.46 -12.53
CA GLU A 20 -12.66 -13.74 -12.35
C GLU A 20 -14.06 -13.56 -11.76
N LEU A 21 -14.20 -12.68 -10.75
CA LEU A 21 -15.50 -12.31 -10.17
C LEU A 21 -16.40 -11.59 -11.18
N LEU A 22 -15.82 -10.73 -12.01
CA LEU A 22 -16.55 -9.96 -13.02
C LEU A 22 -17.15 -10.89 -14.10
N HIS A 23 -16.43 -11.94 -14.47
CA HIS A 23 -16.87 -12.93 -15.45
C HIS A 23 -17.76 -14.04 -14.85
N HIS A 24 -17.90 -14.08 -13.52
CA HIS A 24 -18.71 -15.10 -12.86
C HIS A 24 -20.19 -14.69 -12.83
N ASP A 25 -21.05 -15.51 -13.43
CA ASP A 25 -22.51 -15.31 -13.48
C ASP A 25 -23.19 -15.71 -12.14
N GLY A 26 -22.72 -15.18 -11.02
CA GLY A 26 -23.19 -15.53 -9.68
C GLY A 26 -22.80 -14.52 -8.59
N PHE A 27 -23.06 -14.87 -7.33
CA PHE A 27 -22.60 -14.07 -6.19
C PHE A 27 -21.17 -14.44 -5.82
N GLY A 28 -20.29 -13.44 -5.75
CA GLY A 28 -18.94 -13.62 -5.25
C GLY A 28 -18.54 -12.47 -4.32
N GLU A 29 -17.85 -12.83 -3.24
CA GLU A 29 -17.38 -11.90 -2.23
C GLU A 29 -15.87 -11.70 -2.37
N LEU A 30 -15.45 -10.44 -2.50
CA LEU A 30 -14.06 -10.01 -2.46
C LEU A 30 -13.84 -9.11 -1.25
N ARG A 31 -13.01 -9.55 -0.30
CA ARG A 31 -12.66 -8.77 0.89
C ARG A 31 -11.16 -8.56 0.95
N VAL A 32 -10.75 -7.31 1.11
CA VAL A 32 -9.33 -6.94 1.26
C VAL A 32 -9.12 -6.32 2.63
N GLU A 33 -8.22 -6.90 3.41
CA GLU A 33 -7.82 -6.38 4.72
C GLU A 33 -6.36 -5.95 4.68
N MET A 34 -6.09 -4.74 5.19
CA MET A 34 -4.74 -4.20 5.29
C MET A 34 -4.39 -4.00 6.77
N ARG A 35 -3.38 -4.72 7.24
CA ARG A 35 -2.87 -4.63 8.62
C ARG A 35 -1.52 -3.95 8.62
N LEU A 36 -1.40 -2.84 9.35
CA LEU A 36 -0.10 -2.19 9.56
C LEU A 36 0.65 -2.97 10.64
N LEU A 37 1.83 -3.47 10.29
CA LEU A 37 2.72 -4.18 11.20
C LEU A 37 3.79 -3.24 11.77
N LYS A 38 4.39 -3.65 12.88
CA LYS A 38 5.55 -2.96 13.46
C LYS A 38 6.73 -3.07 12.50
N ARG A 39 7.51 -1.99 12.33
CA ARG A 39 8.66 -1.83 11.40
C ARG A 39 8.33 -1.42 9.95
N GLY A 40 7.16 -0.85 9.67
CA GLY A 40 6.84 -0.35 8.33
C GLY A 40 6.43 -1.44 7.34
N GLN A 41 6.26 -2.67 7.79
CA GLN A 41 5.63 -3.71 6.99
C GLN A 41 4.11 -3.54 7.01
N LYS A 42 3.46 -3.90 5.91
CA LYS A 42 2.02 -3.97 5.79
C LYS A 42 1.66 -5.38 5.35
N GLU A 43 0.75 -6.00 6.05
CA GLU A 43 0.14 -7.25 5.63
C GLU A 43 -1.14 -6.95 4.87
N VAL A 44 -1.27 -7.54 3.69
CA VAL A 44 -2.46 -7.46 2.84
C VAL A 44 -3.06 -8.85 2.76
N ILE A 45 -4.30 -8.99 3.19
CA ILE A 45 -5.05 -10.24 3.21
C ILE A 45 -6.20 -10.08 2.22
N ILE A 46 -6.35 -11.01 1.28
CA ILE A 46 -7.42 -11.00 0.28
C ILE A 46 -8.24 -12.28 0.45
N HIS A 47 -9.56 -12.13 0.62
CA HIS A 47 -10.52 -13.24 0.68
C HIS A 47 -11.35 -13.23 -0.60
N CYS A 48 -11.33 -14.35 -1.33
CA CYS A 48 -12.11 -14.58 -2.54
C CYS A 48 -12.31 -16.09 -2.72
N GLY A 49 -13.16 -16.70 -1.88
CA GLY A 49 -13.32 -18.16 -1.75
C GLY A 49 -12.11 -18.91 -1.13
N LYS A 50 -10.92 -18.33 -1.23
CA LYS A 50 -9.67 -18.73 -0.55
C LYS A 50 -9.00 -17.50 0.04
N GLN A 51 -8.19 -17.70 1.08
CA GLN A 51 -7.47 -16.62 1.76
C GLN A 51 -6.04 -16.51 1.22
N TYR A 52 -5.70 -15.35 0.66
CA TYR A 52 -4.35 -15.01 0.21
C TYR A 52 -3.73 -14.01 1.19
N ARG A 53 -2.47 -14.24 1.60
CA ARG A 53 -1.74 -13.37 2.53
C ARG A 53 -0.45 -12.90 1.92
N TYR A 54 -0.25 -11.59 1.91
CA TYR A 54 0.94 -10.93 1.38
C TYR A 54 1.54 -10.04 2.46
N VAL A 55 2.85 -10.16 2.68
CA VAL A 55 3.60 -9.23 3.51
C VAL A 55 4.37 -8.31 2.57
N VAL A 56 4.08 -7.02 2.63
CA VAL A 56 4.70 -5.99 1.80
C VAL A 56 5.50 -5.07 2.70
N ASP A 57 6.79 -4.91 2.41
CA ASP A 57 7.60 -3.91 3.08
C ASP A 57 7.23 -2.53 2.52
N PHE A 58 6.57 -1.72 3.35
CA PHE A 58 6.18 -0.36 2.97
C PHE A 58 7.19 0.59 3.60
N GLN A 59 8.34 0.75 2.91
CA GLN A 59 9.24 1.87 3.21
C GLN A 59 8.47 3.16 2.99
N SER A 60 7.97 3.72 4.10
CA SER A 60 7.12 4.90 4.10
C SER A 60 7.93 6.10 3.62
N ARG A 61 8.04 6.27 2.30
CA ARG A 61 8.26 7.57 1.67
C ARG A 61 6.99 8.42 1.72
N TYR A 62 6.09 8.17 2.69
CA TYR A 62 5.06 9.13 3.02
C TYR A 62 5.74 10.29 3.74
N ARG A 63 6.23 11.25 2.96
CA ARG A 63 6.48 12.60 3.45
C ARG A 63 5.11 13.21 3.69
N PRO A 64 4.71 13.49 4.95
CA PRO A 64 3.42 14.11 5.18
C PRO A 64 3.37 15.43 4.39
N PRO A 65 2.25 15.73 3.68
CA PRO A 65 2.14 16.93 2.86
C PRO A 65 2.36 18.23 3.63
N THR A 66 2.27 18.20 4.96
CA THR A 66 2.63 19.31 5.88
C THR A 66 4.05 19.84 5.66
N GLU A 67 4.99 19.00 5.24
CA GLU A 67 6.39 19.40 5.05
C GLU A 67 6.66 20.06 3.68
N LEU A 68 5.69 19.99 2.76
CA LEU A 68 5.74 20.69 1.47
C LEU A 68 5.22 22.14 1.58
N ALA A 69 4.46 22.46 2.63
CA ALA A 69 3.82 23.75 2.82
C ALA A 69 4.58 24.74 3.71
N ALA A 70 5.75 24.37 4.26
CA ALA A 70 6.56 25.31 5.01
C ALA A 70 7.27 26.26 4.02
N PRO A 71 6.98 27.57 4.03
CA PRO A 71 7.80 28.52 3.27
C PRO A 71 9.25 28.40 3.75
N PRO A 72 10.24 28.67 2.89
CA PRO A 72 11.61 28.78 3.33
C PRO A 72 11.62 29.77 4.49
N ARG A 73 12.11 29.35 5.66
CA ARG A 73 12.41 30.28 6.74
C ARG A 73 13.51 31.19 6.22
N GLU A 74 13.09 32.33 5.68
CA GLU A 74 13.96 33.46 5.36
C GLU A 74 14.75 33.74 6.63
N ARG A 75 16.07 33.56 6.52
CA ARG A 75 16.97 33.77 7.64
C ARG A 75 16.90 35.25 7.96
N ALA A 76 16.25 35.59 9.07
CA ALA A 76 16.44 36.86 9.74
C ALA A 76 17.91 36.92 10.22
N GLY A 77 18.80 37.31 9.33
CA GLY A 77 20.09 37.86 9.66
C GLY A 77 19.90 39.35 9.79
N LEU A 78 19.71 39.81 11.02
CA LEU A 78 20.04 41.18 11.39
C LEU A 78 21.54 41.36 11.11
N ASP A 79 21.87 42.11 10.06
CA ASP A 79 23.17 42.75 9.97
C ASP A 79 23.05 44.08 10.73
N GLU A 80 23.13 43.96 12.06
CA GLU A 80 23.52 45.06 12.93
C GLU A 80 25.04 45.11 12.91
N THR A 81 25.63 45.98 12.08
CA THR A 81 26.83 46.79 12.34
C THR A 81 27.30 47.50 11.07
N SER A 82 26.96 48.79 10.93
CA SER A 82 27.92 49.91 10.97
C SER A 82 27.46 51.14 10.19
#